data_AF-A0A9E7FD48-F1
#
_entry.id   AF-A0A9E7FD48-F1
#
_cell.length_a   1.000
_cell.length_b   1.000
_cell.length_c   1.000
_cell.angle_alpha   90.00
_cell.angle_beta   90.00
_cell.angle_gamma   90.00
#
_symmetry.space_group_name_H-M   'P 1'
#
loop_
_entity.id
_entity.type
_entity.pdbx_description
1 polymer ?
#
loop_
_entity_poly.entity_id
_entity_poly.type
_entity_poly.pdbx_seq_one_letter_code
_entity_poly.pdbx_strand_id
1 'polypeptide(L)'
;ADIEHRVQALAVAAPENSEADTFAERAENYYQRRPQLIALLHDLHNRYLYLADRYSQSLLHRHHRRTSSVPSDLDADDDHDLRGSAYSDAESSLSFQPLAAQPQPLPLAVAAADLDMIAAQMVLASVERDLLEAESAEAERRLAESARKIELQGSLVEVLEAERMVLLGENSRLGFRAVTAEEEMRAVAAELGFLRRRGADLARTVVKLREDHRVCLMGRKIEGLQAQIYGLEQRNRECFEAMARREKEKAEARAEVNRLRDENRRLREEAEATRGSRRWARSLWERVSMLEWASSPCVPHVKQAKGPKGCLG
;
A
#
# COMPACT_ATOMS: atom_id res chain seq x y z
N ALA A 1 -15.40 34.39 26.01
CA ALA A 1 -15.11 35.11 24.75
C ALA A 1 -14.39 34.22 23.73
N ASP A 2 -13.06 33.99 23.80
CA ASP A 2 -12.31 33.32 22.71
C ASP A 2 -12.69 31.83 22.47
N ILE A 3 -12.84 31.03 23.53
CA ILE A 3 -13.24 29.62 23.39
C ILE A 3 -14.68 29.46 22.96
N GLU A 4 -15.61 30.27 23.48
CA GLU A 4 -17.02 30.23 23.08
C GLU A 4 -17.16 30.56 21.59
N HIS A 5 -16.38 31.52 21.09
CA HIS A 5 -16.32 31.84 19.68
C HIS A 5 -15.74 30.68 18.84
N ARG A 6 -14.73 29.96 19.35
CA ARG A 6 -14.17 28.76 18.68
C ARG A 6 -15.12 27.57 18.70
N VAL A 7 -15.89 27.38 19.78
CA VAL A 7 -16.96 26.37 19.88
C VAL A 7 -18.06 26.69 18.87
N GLN A 8 -18.50 27.94 18.81
CA GLN A 8 -19.50 28.39 17.84
C GLN A 8 -19.01 28.27 16.39
N ALA A 9 -17.75 28.63 16.11
CA ALA A 9 -17.17 28.49 14.77
C ALA A 9 -17.12 27.03 14.30
N LEU A 10 -16.81 26.09 15.19
CA LEU A 10 -16.82 24.65 14.87
C LEU A 10 -18.23 24.07 14.78
N ALA A 11 -19.19 24.59 15.54
CA ALA A 11 -20.60 24.19 15.51
C ALA A 11 -21.34 24.73 14.27
N VAL A 12 -21.12 25.99 13.90
CA VAL A 12 -21.71 26.64 12.70
C VAL A 12 -21.13 26.04 11.40
N ALA A 13 -19.91 25.51 11.44
CA ALA A 13 -19.33 24.82 10.31
C ALA A 13 -19.89 23.41 10.10
N ALA A 14 -20.74 22.85 10.98
CA ALA A 14 -21.39 21.57 10.74
C ALA A 14 -22.53 21.77 9.72
N PRO A 15 -22.39 21.33 8.45
CA PRO A 15 -23.49 21.49 7.50
C PRO A 15 -24.61 20.53 7.92
N GLU A 16 -25.67 21.05 8.52
CA GLU A 16 -26.86 20.25 8.82
C GLU A 16 -27.67 19.86 7.57
N ASN A 17 -27.34 20.35 6.38
CA ASN A 17 -28.01 19.95 5.15
C ASN A 17 -27.07 20.06 3.94
N SER A 18 -26.61 18.93 3.40
CA SER A 18 -26.34 18.82 1.97
C SER A 18 -26.37 17.34 1.57
N GLU A 19 -27.45 16.94 0.91
CA GLU A 19 -27.52 15.67 0.23
C GLU A 19 -26.36 15.58 -0.79
N ALA A 20 -25.58 14.50 -0.71
CA ALA A 20 -24.49 14.10 -1.60
C ALA A 20 -23.03 14.45 -1.24
N ASP A 21 -22.63 14.46 0.04
CA ASP A 21 -21.21 14.27 0.37
C ASP A 21 -20.82 12.80 0.14
N THR A 22 -19.88 12.54 -0.78
CA THR A 22 -19.33 11.19 -0.95
C THR A 22 -18.57 10.75 0.31
N PHE A 23 -18.44 9.44 0.55
CA PHE A 23 -17.72 8.92 1.73
C PHE A 23 -16.29 9.49 1.85
N ALA A 24 -15.63 9.73 0.71
CA ALA A 24 -14.30 10.32 0.65
C ALA A 24 -14.28 11.76 1.17
N GLU A 25 -15.24 12.60 0.75
CA GLU A 25 -15.35 14.00 1.20
C GLU A 25 -15.68 14.08 2.70
N ARG A 26 -16.53 13.19 3.22
CA ARG A 26 -16.78 13.11 4.67
C ARG A 26 -15.54 12.73 5.46
N ALA A 27 -14.77 11.75 4.96
CA ALA A 27 -13.52 11.34 5.61
C ALA A 27 -12.49 12.47 5.57
N GLU A 28 -12.32 13.13 4.44
CA GLU A 28 -11.39 14.27 4.29
C GLU A 28 -11.76 15.42 5.22
N ASN A 29 -13.04 15.79 5.29
CA ASN A 29 -13.55 16.82 6.18
C ASN A 29 -13.34 16.45 7.66
N TYR A 30 -13.59 15.19 8.04
CA TYR A 30 -13.31 14.69 9.38
C TYR A 30 -11.82 14.82 9.75
N TYR A 31 -10.91 14.38 8.89
CA TYR A 31 -9.47 14.45 9.16
C TYR A 31 -8.94 15.89 9.15
N GLN A 32 -9.53 16.79 8.36
CA GLN A 32 -9.20 18.21 8.36
C GLN A 32 -9.66 18.94 9.63
N ARG A 33 -10.79 18.53 10.23
CA ARG A 33 -11.38 19.13 11.46
C ARG A 33 -10.84 18.56 12.76
N ARG A 34 -10.28 17.35 12.71
CA ARG A 34 -9.77 16.63 13.87
C ARG A 34 -8.71 17.42 14.66
N PRO A 35 -7.74 18.12 14.05
CA PRO A 35 -6.76 18.92 14.79
C PRO A 35 -7.38 20.07 15.58
N GLN A 36 -8.36 20.78 15.02
CA GLN A 36 -9.02 21.91 15.67
C GLN A 36 -9.90 21.44 16.85
N LEU A 37 -10.54 20.28 16.71
CA LEU A 37 -11.31 19.66 17.80
C LEU A 37 -10.40 19.20 18.95
N ILE A 38 -9.26 18.59 18.65
CA ILE A 38 -8.27 18.20 19.67
C ILE A 38 -7.73 19.42 20.41
N ALA A 39 -7.40 20.50 19.69
CA ALA A 39 -6.94 21.74 20.30
C ALA A 39 -8.00 22.34 21.24
N LEU A 40 -9.28 22.35 20.82
CA LEU A 40 -10.38 22.82 21.65
C LEU A 40 -10.57 21.98 22.91
N LEU A 41 -10.51 20.65 22.80
CA LEU A 41 -10.60 19.74 23.95
C LEU A 41 -9.47 19.98 24.95
N HIS A 42 -8.25 20.16 24.47
CA HIS A 42 -7.10 20.47 25.31
C HIS A 42 -7.28 21.80 26.06
N ASP A 43 -7.78 22.83 25.37
CA ASP A 43 -8.05 24.13 25.98
C ASP A 43 -9.15 24.07 27.06
N LEU A 44 -10.22 23.30 26.81
CA LEU A 44 -11.28 23.07 27.80
C LEU A 44 -10.78 22.27 29.00
N HIS A 45 -9.99 21.23 28.76
CA HIS A 45 -9.39 20.42 29.80
C HIS A 45 -8.48 21.24 30.71
N ASN A 46 -7.59 22.06 30.14
CA ASN A 46 -6.71 22.92 30.92
C ASN A 46 -7.46 23.97 31.75
N ARG A 47 -8.56 24.52 31.22
CA ARG A 47 -9.42 25.44 31.98
C ARG A 47 -10.18 24.74 33.09
N TYR A 48 -10.65 23.53 32.85
CA TYR A 48 -11.28 22.72 33.89
C TYR A 48 -10.28 22.41 35.01
N LEU A 49 -9.05 22.01 34.67
CA LEU A 49 -7.99 21.80 35.64
C LEU A 49 -7.67 23.07 36.42
N TYR A 50 -7.53 24.21 35.74
CA TYR A 50 -7.32 25.50 36.41
C TYR A 50 -8.46 25.88 37.35
N LEU A 51 -9.71 25.62 36.96
CA LEU A 51 -10.88 25.90 37.80
C LEU A 51 -10.95 24.94 39.00
N ALA A 52 -10.67 23.65 38.79
CA ALA A 52 -10.62 22.64 39.83
C ALA A 52 -9.49 22.91 40.83
N ASP A 53 -8.31 23.31 40.35
CA ASP A 53 -7.17 23.71 41.19
C ASP A 53 -7.51 24.96 42.01
N ARG A 54 -8.08 26.00 41.38
CA ARG A 54 -8.54 27.20 42.10
C ARG A 54 -9.63 26.87 43.14
N TYR A 55 -10.53 25.94 42.83
CA TYR A 55 -11.56 25.50 43.78
C TYR A 55 -10.93 24.76 44.96
N SER A 56 -10.00 23.83 44.70
CA SER A 56 -9.25 23.09 45.71
C SER A 56 -8.44 24.03 46.59
N GLN A 57 -7.71 24.97 45.99
CA GLN A 57 -7.01 26.03 46.71
C GLN A 57 -7.96 26.91 47.51
N SER A 58 -9.16 27.25 47.00
CA SER A 58 -10.13 28.05 47.75
C SER A 58 -10.69 27.32 48.97
N LEU A 59 -10.87 26.00 48.90
CA LEU A 59 -11.23 25.17 50.04
C LEU A 59 -10.10 25.17 51.08
N LEU A 60 -8.85 24.96 50.65
CA LEU A 60 -7.68 24.99 51.53
C LEU A 60 -7.46 26.36 52.18
N HIS A 61 -7.61 27.46 51.42
CA HIS A 61 -7.49 28.84 51.95
C HIS A 61 -8.63 29.19 52.93
N ARG A 62 -9.83 28.59 52.77
CA ARG A 62 -10.95 28.77 53.71
C ARG A 62 -10.69 28.03 55.04
N HIS A 63 -9.95 26.92 55.01
CA HIS A 63 -9.45 26.25 56.19
C HIS A 63 -8.29 27.02 56.84
N HIS A 64 -7.34 27.56 56.06
CA HIS A 64 -6.23 28.36 56.59
C HIS A 64 -6.63 29.73 57.16
N ARG A 65 -7.72 30.38 56.70
CA ARG A 65 -8.22 31.61 57.34
C ARG A 65 -8.92 31.38 58.69
N ARG A 66 -9.28 30.15 59.03
CA ARG A 66 -9.75 29.78 60.38
C ARG A 66 -8.64 29.23 61.27
N THR A 67 -7.47 28.92 60.72
CA THR A 67 -6.32 28.36 61.46
C THR A 67 -5.05 29.19 61.36
N SER A 68 -5.12 30.44 60.88
CA SER A 68 -3.98 31.38 60.81
C SER A 68 -3.60 31.93 62.19
N SER A 69 -3.07 31.03 63.01
CA SER A 69 -2.02 31.29 63.98
C SER A 69 -1.37 29.94 64.22
N VAL A 70 -0.27 29.67 63.51
CA VAL A 70 0.88 28.80 63.83
C VAL A 70 1.49 28.33 62.49
N PRO A 71 2.79 28.58 62.25
CA PRO A 71 3.50 28.01 61.11
C PRO A 71 3.98 26.61 61.50
N SER A 72 3.78 25.62 60.63
CA SER A 72 4.59 24.41 60.68
C SER A 72 4.67 23.81 59.29
N ASP A 73 5.90 23.78 58.79
CA ASP A 73 6.35 22.84 57.79
C ASP A 73 5.95 21.42 58.21
N LEU A 74 5.50 20.61 57.25
CA LEU A 74 6.00 19.29 56.92
C LEU A 74 4.99 18.54 56.04
N ASP A 75 5.50 18.10 54.90
CA ASP A 75 4.95 17.07 54.03
C ASP A 75 4.65 15.79 54.82
N ALA A 76 3.48 15.18 54.57
CA ALA A 76 3.35 13.73 54.42
C ALA A 76 1.95 13.36 53.92
N ASP A 77 1.98 12.50 52.91
CA ASP A 77 0.90 11.77 52.27
C ASP A 77 -0.02 11.00 53.24
N ASP A 78 -1.28 10.94 52.81
CA ASP A 78 -2.13 9.75 52.71
C ASP A 78 -2.21 8.79 53.92
N ASP A 79 -3.32 8.83 54.66
CA ASP A 79 -4.22 7.67 54.68
C ASP A 79 -5.56 8.03 55.33
N HIS A 80 -6.62 7.67 54.63
CA HIS A 80 -8.00 8.05 54.90
C HIS A 80 -8.68 6.89 55.62
N ASP A 81 -8.64 6.83 56.96
CA ASP A 81 -9.53 5.92 57.70
C ASP A 81 -9.82 6.40 59.13
N LEU A 82 -11.04 6.07 59.60
CA LEU A 82 -11.67 6.39 60.90
C LEU A 82 -12.66 7.58 60.89
N ARG A 83 -13.71 7.41 60.08
CA ARG A 83 -15.03 7.99 60.35
C ARG A 83 -15.71 7.20 61.47
N GLY A 84 -15.56 7.68 62.70
CA GLY A 84 -16.21 7.10 63.87
C GLY A 84 -16.08 7.98 65.09
N SER A 85 -16.71 9.15 65.09
CA SER A 85 -16.98 9.89 66.33
C SER A 85 -18.39 10.45 66.28
N ALA A 86 -19.29 9.57 66.66
CA ALA A 86 -20.70 9.82 66.93
C ALA A 86 -20.83 10.85 68.07
N TYR A 87 -21.74 11.80 67.84
CA TYR A 87 -22.66 12.36 68.83
C TYR A 87 -22.06 12.65 70.23
N SER A 88 -21.53 13.86 70.41
CA SER A 88 -21.33 14.42 71.74
C SER A 88 -22.66 14.98 72.23
N ASP A 89 -23.34 14.19 73.06
CA ASP A 89 -24.52 14.58 73.83
C ASP A 89 -24.19 15.78 74.73
N ALA A 90 -25.03 16.80 74.66
CA ALA A 90 -24.97 17.99 75.50
C ALA A 90 -26.07 17.93 76.55
N GLU A 91 -26.00 16.97 77.47
CA GLU A 91 -26.81 16.98 78.69
C GLU A 91 -26.01 17.63 79.83
N SER A 92 -25.95 18.97 79.80
CA SER A 92 -25.47 19.77 80.94
C SER A 92 -26.53 19.72 82.04
N SER A 93 -26.26 18.93 83.08
CA SER A 93 -27.14 18.71 84.24
C SER A 93 -27.40 20.01 85.01
N LEU A 94 -28.64 20.49 85.01
CA LEU A 94 -29.12 21.52 85.95
C LEU A 94 -29.43 20.86 87.30
N SER A 95 -28.54 21.04 88.27
CA SER A 95 -28.80 20.66 89.66
C SER A 95 -29.86 21.59 90.27
N PHE A 96 -31.11 21.12 90.36
CA PHE A 96 -32.11 21.74 91.23
C PHE A 96 -31.84 21.34 92.69
N GLN A 97 -31.47 22.30 93.52
CA GLN A 97 -31.52 22.18 94.99
C GLN A 97 -32.99 22.29 95.43
N PRO A 98 -33.59 21.28 96.09
CA PRO A 98 -34.86 21.46 96.76
C PRO A 98 -34.62 22.25 98.05
N LEU A 99 -35.20 23.44 98.14
CA LEU A 99 -35.30 24.18 99.40
C LEU A 99 -36.09 23.33 100.41
N ALA A 100 -35.47 23.07 101.56
CA ALA A 100 -36.08 22.36 102.67
C ALA A 100 -37.33 23.09 103.16
N ALA A 101 -38.50 22.44 103.02
CA ALA A 101 -39.73 22.89 103.64
C ALA A 101 -39.69 22.62 105.16
N GLN A 102 -39.82 23.70 105.94
CA GLN A 102 -39.98 23.68 107.39
C GLN A 102 -41.31 23.02 107.81
N PRO A 103 -41.37 22.30 108.94
CA PRO A 103 -42.60 21.73 109.49
C PRO A 103 -43.27 22.69 110.49
N GLN A 104 -44.55 22.99 110.29
CA GLN A 104 -45.47 23.63 111.25
C GLN A 104 -46.92 23.09 111.00
N PRO A 105 -47.85 23.14 111.98
CA PRO A 105 -48.55 21.96 112.48
C PRO A 105 -50.05 21.85 112.10
N LEU A 106 -50.50 20.60 111.83
CA LEU A 106 -51.76 19.90 112.20
C LEU A 106 -53.16 20.61 112.15
N PRO A 107 -54.30 19.89 112.10
CA PRO A 107 -54.81 19.04 111.00
C PRO A 107 -56.35 19.17 110.84
N LEU A 108 -56.92 19.58 109.69
CA LEU A 108 -58.38 19.36 109.43
C LEU A 108 -58.85 19.50 107.97
N ALA A 109 -57.95 19.82 107.02
CA ALA A 109 -58.24 19.84 105.58
C ALA A 109 -57.40 18.81 104.77
N VAL A 110 -56.73 17.89 105.47
CA VAL A 110 -55.65 17.04 104.93
C VAL A 110 -56.19 15.92 104.04
N ALA A 111 -57.34 15.33 104.38
CA ALA A 111 -57.89 14.19 103.64
C ALA A 111 -58.36 14.54 102.21
N ALA A 112 -58.85 15.76 101.97
CA ALA A 112 -59.30 16.20 100.65
C ALA A 112 -58.12 16.58 99.73
N ALA A 113 -57.12 17.29 100.28
CA ALA A 113 -55.90 17.65 99.55
C ALA A 113 -55.04 16.43 99.20
N ASP A 114 -55.01 15.40 100.05
CA ASP A 114 -54.31 14.14 99.77
C ASP A 114 -54.97 13.35 98.62
N LEU A 115 -56.31 13.32 98.57
CA LEU A 115 -57.06 12.70 97.48
C LEU A 115 -56.85 13.43 96.14
N ASP A 116 -56.88 14.76 96.15
CA ASP A 116 -56.61 15.58 94.96
C ASP A 116 -55.18 15.41 94.45
N MET A 117 -54.20 15.27 95.36
CA MET A 117 -52.80 15.01 95.01
C MET A 117 -52.62 13.60 94.43
N ILE A 118 -53.29 12.58 94.97
CA ILE A 118 -53.30 11.22 94.41
C ILE A 118 -53.96 11.23 93.02
N ALA A 119 -55.08 11.93 92.85
CA ALA A 119 -55.76 12.06 91.57
C ALA A 119 -54.86 12.76 90.53
N ALA A 120 -54.17 13.84 90.90
CA ALA A 120 -53.22 14.52 90.04
C ALA A 120 -52.05 13.62 89.62
N GLN A 121 -51.50 12.82 90.54
CA GLN A 121 -50.45 11.85 90.25
C GLN A 121 -50.93 10.74 89.31
N MET A 122 -52.15 10.24 89.48
CA MET A 122 -52.72 9.24 88.57
C MET A 122 -52.93 9.80 87.16
N VAL A 123 -53.40 11.05 87.04
CA VAL A 123 -53.55 11.73 85.74
C VAL A 123 -52.18 11.96 85.10
N LEU A 124 -51.20 12.46 85.85
CA LEU A 124 -49.82 12.61 85.36
C LEU A 124 -49.25 11.28 84.86
N ALA A 125 -49.35 10.21 85.66
CA ALA A 125 -48.89 8.88 85.27
C ALA A 125 -49.66 8.30 84.07
N SER A 126 -50.92 8.68 83.85
CA SER A 126 -51.68 8.28 82.66
C SER A 126 -51.21 9.01 81.40
N VAL A 127 -50.99 10.32 81.48
CA VAL A 127 -50.49 11.13 80.36
C VAL A 127 -49.05 10.74 80.01
N GLU A 128 -48.20 10.48 81.00
CA GLU A 128 -46.84 9.97 80.79
C GLU A 128 -46.85 8.61 80.07
N ARG A 129 -47.79 7.72 80.42
CA ARG A 129 -47.95 6.44 79.72
C ARG A 129 -48.36 6.65 78.26
N ASP A 130 -49.36 7.49 78.01
CA ASP A 130 -49.82 7.79 76.64
C ASP A 130 -48.72 8.44 75.78
N LEU A 131 -47.89 9.30 76.39
CA LEU A 131 -46.74 9.93 75.72
C LEU A 131 -45.68 8.88 75.35
N LEU A 132 -45.32 8.01 76.30
CA LEU A 132 -44.36 6.92 76.05
C LEU A 132 -44.88 5.93 75.00
N GLU A 133 -46.19 5.64 74.99
CA GLU A 133 -46.83 4.81 73.96
C GLU A 133 -46.74 5.48 72.57
N ALA A 134 -46.98 6.79 72.47
CA ALA A 134 -46.82 7.52 71.22
C ALA A 134 -45.35 7.54 70.73
N GLU A 135 -44.40 7.81 71.62
CA GLU A 135 -42.97 7.81 71.32
C GLU A 135 -42.47 6.44 70.87
N SER A 136 -42.89 5.37 71.56
CA SER A 136 -42.55 3.99 71.18
C SER A 136 -43.14 3.61 69.81
N ALA A 137 -44.39 3.99 69.52
CA ALA A 137 -45.00 3.77 68.22
C ALA A 137 -44.27 4.52 67.09
N GLU A 138 -43.78 5.73 67.35
CA GLU A 138 -42.95 6.45 66.38
C GLU A 138 -41.57 5.81 66.19
N ALA A 139 -40.94 5.34 67.27
CA ALA A 139 -39.68 4.61 67.20
C ALA A 139 -39.82 3.33 66.36
N GLU A 140 -40.90 2.56 66.58
CA GLU A 140 -41.22 1.36 65.78
C GLU A 140 -41.42 1.69 64.30
N ARG A 141 -42.11 2.78 63.96
CA ARG A 141 -42.25 3.24 62.57
C ARG A 141 -40.89 3.55 61.94
N ARG A 142 -40.02 4.28 62.64
CA ARG A 142 -38.66 4.60 62.15
C ARG A 142 -37.82 3.34 61.94
N LEU A 143 -37.94 2.35 62.82
CA LEU A 143 -37.27 1.05 62.66
C LEU A 143 -37.84 0.23 61.50
N ALA A 144 -39.16 0.24 61.28
CA ALA A 144 -39.76 -0.43 60.13
C ALA A 144 -39.34 0.23 58.81
N GLU A 145 -39.26 1.56 58.77
CA GLU A 145 -38.75 2.29 57.61
C GLU A 145 -37.26 2.03 57.35
N SER A 146 -36.43 1.97 58.40
CA SER A 146 -35.00 1.65 58.24
C SER A 146 -34.81 0.21 57.78
N ALA A 147 -35.58 -0.74 58.29
CA ALA A 147 -35.57 -2.14 57.84
C ALA A 147 -35.93 -2.25 56.35
N ARG A 148 -36.99 -1.56 55.90
CA ARG A 148 -37.36 -1.52 54.47
C ARG A 148 -36.27 -0.89 53.59
N LYS A 149 -35.61 0.17 54.08
CA LYS A 149 -34.48 0.78 53.35
C LYS A 149 -33.31 -0.18 53.21
N ILE A 150 -32.97 -0.92 54.27
CA ILE A 150 -31.90 -1.93 54.25
C ILE A 150 -32.26 -3.04 53.26
N GLU A 151 -33.51 -3.51 53.25
CA GLU A 151 -33.99 -4.53 52.31
C GLU A 151 -33.91 -4.07 50.85
N LEU A 152 -34.35 -2.83 50.57
CA LEU A 152 -34.24 -2.24 49.23
C LEU A 152 -32.79 -2.05 48.79
N GLN A 153 -31.91 -1.63 49.71
CA GLN A 153 -30.49 -1.52 49.44
C GLN A 153 -29.85 -2.89 49.15
N GLY A 154 -30.24 -3.93 49.88
CA GLY A 154 -29.84 -5.31 49.60
C GLY A 154 -30.28 -5.77 48.20
N SER A 155 -31.55 -5.54 47.86
CA SER A 155 -32.09 -5.88 46.54
C SER A 155 -31.36 -5.16 45.40
N LEU A 156 -31.00 -3.88 45.58
CA LEU A 156 -30.22 -3.13 44.60
C LEU A 156 -28.81 -3.73 44.42
N VAL A 157 -28.16 -4.11 45.51
CA VAL A 157 -26.84 -4.76 45.45
C VAL A 157 -26.92 -6.08 44.67
N GLU A 158 -27.93 -6.91 44.93
CA GLU A 158 -28.13 -8.17 44.20
C GLU A 158 -28.30 -7.96 42.69
N VAL A 159 -29.07 -6.94 42.27
CA VAL A 159 -29.23 -6.59 40.85
C VAL A 159 -27.90 -6.14 40.23
N LEU A 160 -27.17 -5.26 40.92
CA LEU A 160 -25.86 -4.80 40.43
C LEU A 160 -24.84 -5.93 40.33
N GLU A 161 -24.85 -6.87 41.27
CA GLU A 161 -24.02 -8.07 41.23
C GLU A 161 -24.40 -8.99 40.05
N ALA A 162 -25.70 -9.17 39.79
CA ALA A 162 -26.18 -9.93 38.65
C ALA A 162 -25.78 -9.28 37.31
N GLU A 163 -25.96 -7.97 37.17
CA GLU A 163 -25.52 -7.21 35.99
C GLU A 163 -24.01 -7.32 35.78
N ARG A 164 -23.22 -7.19 36.85
CA ARG A 164 -21.76 -7.38 36.80
C ARG A 164 -21.40 -8.77 36.28
N MET A 165 -22.07 -9.81 36.75
CA MET A 165 -21.81 -11.19 36.30
C MET A 165 -22.15 -11.39 34.82
N VAL A 166 -23.26 -10.82 34.35
CA VAL A 166 -23.63 -10.84 32.92
C VAL A 166 -22.57 -10.13 32.09
N LEU A 167 -22.17 -8.91 32.47
CA LEU A 167 -21.17 -8.13 31.76
C LEU A 167 -19.81 -8.82 31.71
N LEU A 168 -19.37 -9.46 32.80
CA LEU A 168 -18.12 -10.23 32.81
C LEU A 168 -18.19 -11.45 31.88
N GLY A 169 -19.34 -12.10 31.80
CA GLY A 169 -19.58 -13.20 30.86
C GLY A 169 -19.57 -12.73 29.40
N GLU A 170 -20.24 -11.63 29.11
CA GLU A 170 -20.25 -11.03 27.78
C GLU A 170 -18.87 -10.54 27.34
N ASN A 171 -18.12 -9.89 28.24
CA ASN A 171 -16.76 -9.43 27.97
C ASN A 171 -15.83 -10.61 27.66
N SER A 172 -15.93 -11.69 28.44
CA SER A 172 -15.20 -12.94 28.16
C SER A 172 -15.54 -13.51 26.78
N ARG A 173 -16.84 -13.58 26.44
CA ARG A 173 -17.33 -14.04 25.13
C ARG A 173 -16.82 -13.17 23.97
N LEU A 174 -16.84 -11.85 24.15
CA LEU A 174 -16.31 -10.90 23.16
C LEU A 174 -14.80 -11.04 23.02
N GLY A 175 -14.08 -11.28 24.12
CA GLY A 175 -12.65 -11.58 24.11
C GLY A 175 -12.32 -12.80 23.24
N PHE A 176 -13.03 -13.92 23.41
CA PHE A 176 -12.84 -15.10 22.55
C PHE A 176 -13.15 -14.82 21.08
N ARG A 177 -14.20 -14.04 20.80
CA ARG A 177 -14.54 -13.63 19.43
C ARG A 177 -13.48 -12.72 18.81
N ALA A 178 -12.89 -11.83 19.59
CA ALA A 178 -11.81 -10.97 19.12
C ALA A 178 -10.55 -11.79 18.79
N VAL A 179 -10.15 -12.70 19.69
CA VAL A 179 -8.98 -13.57 19.47
C VAL A 179 -9.17 -14.43 18.22
N THR A 180 -10.32 -15.08 18.06
CA THR A 180 -10.63 -15.89 16.87
C THR A 180 -10.61 -15.07 15.59
N ALA A 181 -11.22 -13.87 15.58
CA ALA A 181 -11.17 -12.98 14.42
C ALA A 181 -9.73 -12.53 14.07
N GLU A 182 -8.89 -12.29 15.08
CA GLU A 182 -7.48 -11.96 14.84
C GLU A 182 -6.68 -13.14 14.26
N GLU A 183 -6.94 -14.37 14.72
CA GLU A 183 -6.33 -15.58 14.18
C GLU A 183 -6.72 -15.79 12.71
N GLU A 184 -8.00 -15.62 12.37
CA GLU A 184 -8.48 -15.66 10.99
C GLU A 184 -7.82 -14.57 10.14
N MET A 185 -7.72 -13.33 10.64
CA MET A 185 -7.04 -12.24 9.93
C MET A 185 -5.55 -12.56 9.68
N ARG A 186 -4.85 -13.14 10.66
CA ARG A 186 -3.46 -13.59 10.51
C ARG A 186 -3.34 -14.69 9.45
N ALA A 187 -4.25 -15.66 9.43
CA ALA A 187 -4.27 -16.72 8.43
C ALA A 187 -4.48 -16.17 7.01
N VAL A 188 -5.47 -15.31 6.82
CA VAL A 188 -5.75 -14.64 5.54
C VAL A 188 -4.55 -13.80 5.08
N ALA A 189 -3.88 -13.09 5.99
CA ALA A 189 -2.67 -12.33 5.67
C ALA A 189 -1.52 -13.24 5.18
N ALA A 190 -1.34 -14.41 5.80
CA ALA A 190 -0.35 -15.40 5.37
C ALA A 190 -0.66 -15.96 3.97
N GLU A 191 -1.93 -16.28 3.70
CA GLU A 191 -2.39 -16.75 2.38
C GLU A 191 -2.18 -15.69 1.30
N LEU A 192 -2.56 -14.43 1.58
CA LEU A 192 -2.33 -13.31 0.66
C LEU A 192 -0.83 -13.14 0.37
N GLY A 193 0.02 -13.26 1.40
CA GLY A 193 1.47 -13.23 1.25
C GLY A 193 2.03 -14.36 0.40
N PHE A 194 1.45 -15.57 0.50
CA PHE A 194 1.79 -16.69 -0.38
C PHE A 194 1.37 -16.44 -1.83
N LEU A 195 0.13 -16.01 -2.06
CA LEU A 195 -0.39 -15.74 -3.41
C LEU A 195 0.39 -14.62 -4.10
N ARG A 196 0.79 -13.56 -3.38
CA ARG A 196 1.66 -12.50 -3.91
C ARG A 196 3.01 -13.04 -4.37
N ARG A 197 3.65 -13.89 -3.56
CA ARG A 197 4.92 -14.53 -3.93
C ARG A 197 4.78 -15.40 -5.18
N ARG A 198 3.74 -16.26 -5.20
CA ARG A 198 3.44 -17.11 -6.36
C ARG A 198 3.12 -16.31 -7.62
N GLY A 199 2.39 -15.20 -7.50
CA GLY A 199 2.13 -14.28 -8.59
C GLY A 199 3.40 -13.64 -9.13
N ALA A 200 4.33 -13.24 -8.26
CA ALA A 200 5.63 -12.70 -8.65
C ALA A 200 6.52 -13.75 -9.35
N ASP A 201 6.52 -15.00 -8.88
CA ASP A 201 7.20 -16.11 -9.56
C ASP A 201 6.64 -16.35 -10.97
N LEU A 202 5.31 -16.41 -11.09
CA LEU A 202 4.65 -16.58 -12.38
C LEU A 202 5.01 -15.43 -13.33
N ALA A 203 4.98 -14.18 -12.87
CA ALA A 203 5.37 -13.02 -13.67
C ALA A 203 6.82 -13.15 -14.19
N ARG A 204 7.76 -13.58 -13.34
CA ARG A 204 9.15 -13.85 -13.76
C ARG A 204 9.24 -14.93 -14.82
N THR A 205 8.51 -16.04 -14.66
CA THR A 205 8.53 -17.13 -15.65
C THR A 205 7.96 -16.69 -17.00
N VAL A 206 6.91 -15.88 -17.00
CA VAL A 206 6.31 -15.35 -18.24
C VAL A 206 7.28 -14.43 -18.99
N VAL A 207 8.01 -13.57 -18.27
CA VAL A 207 9.04 -12.71 -18.90
C VAL A 207 10.12 -13.57 -19.55
N LYS A 208 10.65 -14.57 -18.84
CA LYS A 208 11.65 -15.50 -19.38
C LYS A 208 11.15 -16.21 -20.64
N LEU A 209 9.94 -16.75 -20.62
CA LEU A 209 9.34 -17.43 -21.79
C LEU A 209 9.21 -16.50 -23.01
N ARG A 210 8.90 -15.21 -22.81
CA ARG A 210 8.84 -14.23 -23.90
C ARG A 210 10.22 -13.97 -24.51
N GLU A 211 11.24 -13.89 -23.66
CA GLU A 211 12.63 -13.72 -24.10
C GLU A 211 13.13 -14.96 -24.86
N ASP A 212 12.89 -16.16 -24.33
CA ASP A 212 13.24 -17.44 -24.96
C ASP A 212 12.55 -17.60 -26.33
N HIS A 213 11.28 -17.22 -26.42
CA HIS A 213 10.54 -17.22 -27.68
C HIS A 213 11.16 -16.26 -28.70
N ARG A 214 11.55 -15.05 -28.29
CA ARG A 214 12.23 -14.08 -29.15
C ARG A 214 13.58 -14.61 -29.63
N VAL A 215 14.36 -15.23 -28.74
CA VAL A 215 15.65 -15.85 -29.09
C VAL A 215 15.44 -16.96 -30.11
N CYS A 216 14.44 -17.83 -29.92
CA CYS A 216 14.09 -18.87 -30.89
C CYS A 216 13.74 -18.30 -32.28
N LEU A 217 12.91 -17.25 -32.34
CA LEU A 217 12.55 -16.61 -33.61
C LEU A 217 13.77 -16.01 -34.32
N MET A 218 14.65 -15.35 -33.58
CA MET A 218 15.89 -14.79 -34.14
C MET A 218 16.85 -15.89 -34.60
N GLY A 219 16.96 -17.00 -33.86
CA GLY A 219 17.74 -18.17 -34.26
C GLY A 219 17.31 -18.70 -35.63
N ARG A 220 16.02 -18.93 -35.83
CA ARG A 220 15.47 -19.38 -37.15
C ARG A 220 15.76 -18.38 -38.27
N LYS A 221 15.70 -17.07 -37.98
CA LYS A 221 16.02 -16.03 -38.97
C LYS A 221 17.50 -16.04 -39.34
N ILE A 222 18.38 -16.24 -38.36
CA ILE A 222 19.83 -16.37 -38.58
C ILE A 222 20.11 -17.59 -39.45
N GLU A 223 19.54 -18.75 -39.14
CA GLU A 223 19.68 -19.98 -39.93
C GLU A 223 19.22 -19.77 -41.37
N GLY A 224 18.06 -19.14 -41.57
CA GLY A 224 17.55 -18.81 -42.91
C GLY A 224 18.48 -17.88 -43.70
N LEU A 225 19.03 -16.86 -43.03
CA LEU A 225 20.01 -15.94 -43.65
C LEU A 225 21.34 -16.66 -43.96
N GLN A 226 21.82 -17.53 -43.08
CA GLN A 226 23.02 -18.34 -43.32
C GLN A 226 22.84 -19.26 -44.53
N ALA A 227 21.68 -19.91 -44.67
CA ALA A 227 21.38 -20.73 -45.85
C ALA A 227 21.36 -19.90 -47.14
N GLN A 228 20.84 -18.67 -47.11
CA GLN A 228 20.86 -17.76 -48.26
C GLN A 228 22.28 -17.32 -48.63
N ILE A 229 23.10 -16.97 -47.64
CA ILE A 229 24.51 -16.63 -47.84
C ILE A 229 25.24 -17.80 -48.49
N TYR A 230 25.09 -19.00 -47.96
CA TYR A 230 25.70 -20.20 -48.52
C TYR A 230 25.27 -20.45 -49.98
N GLY A 231 23.97 -20.31 -50.28
CA GLY A 231 23.46 -20.44 -51.65
C GLY A 231 23.95 -19.34 -52.60
N LEU A 232 24.26 -18.14 -52.10
CA LEU A 232 24.88 -17.07 -52.87
C LEU A 232 26.38 -17.32 -53.10
N GLU A 233 27.09 -17.77 -52.06
CA GLU A 233 28.51 -18.15 -52.16
C GLU A 233 28.73 -19.26 -53.18
N GLN A 234 27.87 -20.28 -53.18
CA GLN A 234 27.90 -21.36 -54.15
C GLN A 234 27.70 -20.86 -55.59
N ARG A 235 26.69 -20.03 -55.83
CA ARG A 235 26.44 -19.45 -57.16
C ARG A 235 27.56 -18.51 -57.61
N ASN A 236 28.12 -17.72 -56.70
CA ASN A 236 29.27 -16.87 -56.99
C ASN A 236 30.47 -17.72 -57.41
N ARG A 237 30.75 -18.82 -56.70
CA ARG A 237 31.82 -19.75 -57.05
C ARG A 237 31.62 -20.36 -58.44
N GLU A 238 30.41 -20.83 -58.75
CA GLU A 238 30.08 -21.36 -60.08
C GLU A 238 30.28 -20.30 -61.18
N CYS A 239 29.91 -19.04 -60.91
CA CYS A 239 30.14 -17.93 -61.82
C CYS A 239 31.63 -17.69 -62.08
N PHE A 240 32.45 -17.67 -61.02
CA PHE A 240 33.91 -17.53 -61.15
C PHE A 240 34.53 -18.69 -61.94
N GLU A 241 34.11 -19.93 -61.67
CA GLU A 241 34.60 -21.11 -62.39
C GLU A 241 34.21 -21.06 -63.87
N ALA A 242 32.98 -20.64 -64.20
CA ALA A 242 32.52 -20.46 -65.57
C ALA A 242 33.33 -19.38 -66.31
N MET A 243 33.60 -18.26 -65.66
CA MET A 243 34.45 -17.19 -66.22
C MET A 243 35.89 -17.69 -66.44
N ALA A 244 36.46 -18.44 -65.50
CA ALA A 244 37.79 -19.02 -65.65
C ALA A 244 37.87 -20.02 -66.82
N ARG A 245 36.83 -20.85 -67.03
CA ARG A 245 36.75 -21.75 -68.19
C ARG A 245 36.71 -20.97 -69.51
N ARG A 246 35.88 -19.94 -69.60
CA ARG A 246 35.80 -19.06 -70.79
C ARG A 246 37.14 -18.38 -71.10
N GLU A 247 37.88 -17.95 -70.09
CA GLU A 247 39.21 -17.37 -70.30
C GLU A 247 40.24 -18.40 -70.78
N LYS A 248 40.19 -19.64 -70.27
CA LYS A 248 41.02 -20.74 -70.78
C LYS A 248 40.70 -21.07 -72.25
N GLU A 249 39.42 -21.21 -72.59
CA GLU A 249 38.97 -21.44 -73.98
C GLU A 249 39.43 -20.33 -74.92
N LYS A 250 39.33 -19.06 -74.50
CA LYS A 250 39.87 -17.92 -75.26
C LYS A 250 41.38 -17.98 -75.42
N ALA A 251 42.12 -18.39 -74.39
CA ALA A 251 43.58 -18.52 -74.45
C ALA A 251 44.01 -19.64 -75.40
N GLU A 252 43.33 -20.79 -75.34
CA GLU A 252 43.53 -21.92 -76.27
C GLU A 252 43.21 -21.50 -77.71
N ALA A 253 42.07 -20.83 -77.95
CA ALA A 253 41.73 -20.31 -79.26
C ALA A 253 42.77 -19.30 -79.80
N ARG A 254 43.31 -18.42 -78.93
CA ARG A 254 44.40 -17.50 -79.30
C ARG A 254 45.69 -18.25 -79.63
N ALA A 255 46.04 -19.28 -78.86
CA ALA A 255 47.21 -20.12 -79.13
C ALA A 255 47.07 -20.85 -80.46
N GLU A 256 45.89 -21.40 -80.76
CA GLU A 256 45.60 -22.07 -82.03
C GLU A 256 45.63 -21.09 -83.21
N VAL A 257 45.07 -19.89 -83.07
CA VAL A 257 45.18 -18.83 -84.09
C VAL A 257 46.65 -18.48 -84.36
N ASN A 258 47.49 -18.38 -83.33
CA ASN A 258 48.92 -18.11 -83.50
C ASN A 258 49.63 -19.27 -84.20
N ARG A 259 49.34 -20.52 -83.82
CA ARG A 259 49.86 -21.71 -84.50
C ARG A 259 49.50 -21.72 -85.99
N LEU A 260 48.23 -21.51 -86.32
CA LEU A 260 47.75 -21.44 -87.70
C LEU A 260 48.37 -20.27 -88.47
N ARG A 261 48.64 -19.14 -87.82
CA ARG A 261 49.36 -18.02 -88.43
C ARG A 261 50.80 -18.39 -88.77
N ASP A 262 51.50 -19.06 -87.87
CA ASP A 262 52.87 -19.49 -88.10
C ASP A 262 52.96 -20.57 -89.18
N GLU A 263 52.01 -21.50 -89.22
CA GLU A 263 51.89 -22.48 -90.30
C GLU A 263 51.57 -21.82 -91.64
N ASN A 264 50.61 -20.89 -91.68
CA ASN A 264 50.32 -20.10 -92.89
C ASN A 264 51.54 -19.29 -93.36
N ARG A 265 52.35 -18.78 -92.42
CA ARG A 265 53.59 -18.08 -92.74
C ARG A 265 54.59 -19.02 -93.43
N ARG A 266 54.82 -20.21 -92.86
CA ARG A 266 55.68 -21.25 -93.45
C ARG A 266 55.21 -21.66 -94.84
N LEU A 267 53.92 -21.96 -94.99
CA LEU A 267 53.34 -22.31 -96.29
C LEU A 267 53.47 -21.19 -97.32
N ARG A 268 53.37 -19.92 -96.91
CA ARG A 268 53.63 -18.77 -97.79
C ARG A 268 55.09 -18.70 -98.20
N GLU A 269 56.02 -18.86 -97.26
CA GLU A 269 57.46 -18.90 -97.54
C GLU A 269 57.81 -20.06 -98.50
N GLU A 270 57.23 -21.24 -98.31
CA GLU A 270 57.37 -22.39 -99.22
C GLU A 270 56.76 -22.11 -100.61
N ALA A 271 55.57 -21.50 -100.66
CA ALA A 271 54.94 -21.10 -101.92
C ALA A 271 55.75 -20.00 -102.65
N GLU A 272 56.38 -19.09 -101.92
CA GLU A 272 57.29 -18.08 -102.45
C GLU A 272 58.61 -18.69 -102.92
N ALA A 273 59.19 -19.64 -102.18
CA ALA A 273 60.39 -20.36 -102.57
C ALA A 273 60.16 -21.21 -103.84
N THR A 274 59.02 -21.90 -103.94
CA THR A 274 58.65 -22.64 -105.15
C THR A 274 58.34 -21.70 -106.32
N ARG A 275 57.72 -20.53 -106.09
CA ARG A 275 57.59 -19.47 -107.12
C ARG A 275 58.95 -18.90 -107.51
N GLY A 276 59.87 -18.71 -106.57
CA GLY A 276 61.24 -18.26 -106.80
C GLY A 276 62.05 -19.26 -107.62
N SER A 277 61.97 -20.54 -107.29
CA SER A 277 62.55 -21.65 -108.06
C SER A 277 61.93 -21.75 -109.46
N ARG A 278 60.60 -21.61 -109.60
CA ARG A 278 59.95 -21.53 -110.91
C ARG A 278 60.37 -20.29 -111.71
N ARG A 279 60.57 -19.13 -111.05
CA ARG A 279 61.09 -17.91 -111.70
C ARG A 279 62.55 -18.06 -112.12
N TRP A 280 63.38 -18.70 -111.29
CA TRP A 280 64.77 -19.02 -111.63
C TRP A 280 64.85 -20.03 -112.76
N ALA A 281 64.05 -21.11 -112.72
CA ALA A 281 63.93 -22.05 -113.81
C ALA A 281 63.45 -21.37 -115.10
N ARG A 282 62.43 -20.48 -115.04
CA ARG A 282 62.02 -19.65 -116.18
C ARG A 282 63.15 -18.75 -116.69
N SER A 283 63.93 -18.13 -115.81
CA SER A 283 65.11 -17.31 -116.17
C SER A 283 66.25 -18.13 -116.78
N LEU A 284 66.40 -19.40 -116.39
CA LEU A 284 67.36 -20.34 -116.97
C LEU A 284 66.88 -20.81 -118.35
N TRP A 285 65.59 -21.12 -118.48
CA TRP A 285 64.95 -21.42 -119.76
C TRP A 285 64.99 -20.23 -120.73
N GLU A 286 64.78 -18.99 -120.26
CA GLU A 286 64.96 -17.78 -121.08
C GLU A 286 66.41 -17.59 -121.53
N ARG A 287 67.40 -17.94 -120.68
CA ARG A 287 68.82 -17.93 -121.05
C ARG A 287 69.21 -19.05 -122.01
N VAL A 288 68.62 -20.22 -121.90
CA VAL A 288 68.82 -21.36 -122.84
C VAL A 288 68.12 -21.09 -124.16
N SER A 289 66.90 -20.51 -124.16
CA SER A 289 66.22 -20.06 -125.38
C SER A 289 66.95 -18.94 -126.10
N MET A 290 67.70 -18.08 -125.40
CA MET A 290 68.58 -17.10 -126.05
C MET A 290 69.81 -17.73 -126.74
N LEU A 291 70.19 -18.97 -126.41
CA LEU A 291 71.27 -19.69 -127.11
C LEU A 291 70.78 -20.57 -128.27
N GLU A 292 69.52 -21.00 -128.30
CA GLU A 292 69.01 -21.94 -129.32
C GLU A 292 68.23 -21.30 -130.48
N TRP A 293 67.99 -19.99 -130.49
CA TRP A 293 67.24 -19.33 -131.57
C TRP A 293 68.09 -18.32 -132.35
N ALA A 294 69.07 -18.85 -133.08
CA ALA A 294 69.57 -18.27 -134.31
C ALA A 294 69.15 -19.16 -135.49
N SER A 295 67.95 -18.92 -136.04
CA SER A 295 67.62 -18.96 -137.49
C SER A 295 66.11 -19.07 -137.73
N SER A 296 65.60 -18.04 -138.42
CA SER A 296 64.27 -17.94 -139.08
C SER A 296 64.30 -18.71 -140.42
N PRO A 297 63.25 -18.78 -141.30
CA PRO A 297 62.01 -17.97 -141.33
C PRO A 297 60.70 -18.68 -141.83
N CYS A 298 59.63 -17.86 -141.89
CA CYS A 298 58.48 -17.88 -142.83
C CYS A 298 57.06 -18.26 -142.30
N VAL A 299 56.34 -17.24 -141.77
CA VAL A 299 55.05 -16.60 -142.22
C VAL A 299 54.11 -17.44 -143.13
N PRO A 300 52.74 -17.43 -143.05
CA PRO A 300 51.89 -16.23 -142.90
C PRO A 300 50.47 -16.31 -142.24
N HIS A 301 49.85 -15.12 -142.17
CA HIS A 301 48.41 -14.75 -142.05
C HIS A 301 47.66 -14.99 -140.71
N VAL A 302 47.12 -14.01 -139.95
CA VAL A 302 46.30 -12.77 -140.18
C VAL A 302 44.79 -13.05 -140.38
N LYS A 303 43.96 -12.95 -139.31
CA LYS A 303 42.87 -11.96 -139.08
C LYS A 303 41.76 -12.44 -138.10
N GLN A 304 41.28 -11.46 -137.29
CA GLN A 304 39.93 -11.32 -136.70
C GLN A 304 39.50 -12.31 -135.60
N ALA A 305 38.66 -12.01 -134.61
CA ALA A 305 37.98 -10.80 -134.12
C ALA A 305 37.25 -11.14 -132.79
N LYS A 306 36.90 -10.09 -132.01
CA LYS A 306 35.72 -9.92 -131.12
C LYS A 306 35.46 -10.91 -129.95
N GLY A 307 35.15 -10.32 -128.78
CA GLY A 307 34.70 -10.98 -127.53
C GLY A 307 33.34 -11.70 -127.64
N PRO A 308 32.64 -12.08 -126.54
CA PRO A 308 32.23 -11.16 -125.46
C PRO A 308 32.04 -11.76 -124.03
N LYS A 309 31.69 -10.85 -123.09
CA LYS A 309 30.78 -10.90 -121.92
C LYS A 309 30.26 -12.23 -121.31
N GLY A 310 30.14 -12.17 -119.97
CA GLY A 310 29.09 -12.79 -119.14
C GLY A 310 29.46 -14.19 -118.62
N CYS A 311 29.04 -14.68 -117.46
CA CYS A 311 28.02 -14.27 -116.49
C CYS A 311 28.01 -15.29 -115.33
N LEU A 312 27.54 -14.85 -114.15
CA LEU A 312 26.82 -15.62 -113.09
C LEU A 312 27.60 -16.70 -112.30
N GLY A 313 27.48 -16.79 -110.97
CA GLY A 313 26.56 -16.13 -110.03
C GLY A 313 26.97 -16.33 -108.57
#